data_AF-A0A958I9L8-F1
#
_entry.id   AF-A0A958I9L8-F1
#
_cell.length_a   1.000
_cell.length_b   1.000
_cell.length_c   1.000
_cell.angle_alpha   90.00
_cell.angle_beta   90.00
_cell.angle_gamma   90.00
#
_symmetry.space_group_name_H-M   'P 1'
#
loop_
_entity.id
_entity.type
_entity.pdbx_description
1 polymer ?
#
loop_
_entity_poly.entity_id
_entity_poly.type
_entity_poly.pdbx_seq_one_letter_code
_entity_poly.pdbx_strand_id
1 'polypeptide(L)'
;MSDRFQKTFISPREFVDSWDREIYELRNLDYFIYLMINYLGNQLEKRYFIRDRQESRLSLSFESIATLCFNIGDSFEYFLEGEEGRTGEEPPEFFDLDSRESRERQNQQLEQRIRNLKSFLAEGILQEQNFRVDLMEHVVLDSLLQFYLEEMNLEFGEEDIEIVELADFIEDTMVSFIRNEGQELLQRPSDPAIDHFEDLLGLDEDYREDKKWQGEEEGALEEESWEGGGHDFESFPQVVERFTAEVERSDSKPSPTARRDIELFATYLSDYADVHNLYDLSEEHLQEFMSVWLLRHFAQQSLPEFSDIFQTMARFLGWLNQQYQIDHGKNFADFYDRIKIEVPRIARVMNAYLENYNLFEVMMLRDQPGSNQLTGFFEVKDLNIPADRQLDLHNIHFGDNIPGVMLNTSIFPRIKPGDVLHATLFQKTRGWEVLEIHFLYPGAAKPYLN
;
A
#
# COMPACT_ATOMS: atom_id res chain seq x y z
N MET A 1 -17.44 6.21 13.96
CA MET A 1 -17.23 5.58 12.64
C MET A 1 -16.07 6.32 11.97
N SER A 2 -14.81 6.37 12.44
CA SER A 2 -13.88 5.45 13.13
C SER A 2 -13.32 4.27 12.32
N ASP A 3 -13.25 4.40 10.98
CA ASP A 3 -12.66 3.39 10.08
C ASP A 3 -11.43 3.91 9.30
N ARG A 4 -10.60 4.76 9.92
CA ARG A 4 -9.32 5.23 9.34
C ARG A 4 -8.16 5.04 10.30
N PHE A 5 -7.86 3.80 10.65
CA PHE A 5 -6.52 3.38 11.04
C PHE A 5 -6.41 1.89 10.65
N GLN A 6 -5.50 1.51 9.75
CA GLN A 6 -4.92 0.17 9.88
C GLN A 6 -4.23 0.23 11.24
N LYS A 7 -4.86 -0.39 12.24
CA LYS A 7 -4.38 -0.35 13.61
C LYS A 7 -3.05 -1.09 13.61
N THR A 8 -1.94 -0.37 13.72
CA THR A 8 -0.65 -0.97 14.04
C THR A 8 -0.83 -1.62 15.40
N PHE A 9 -0.71 -2.95 15.46
CA PHE A 9 -0.93 -3.73 16.67
C PHE A 9 0.18 -3.46 17.69
N ILE A 10 1.39 -3.29 17.18
CA ILE A 10 2.60 -3.02 17.96
C ILE A 10 3.28 -1.82 17.34
N SER A 11 3.50 -0.75 18.11
CA SER A 11 4.17 0.45 17.58
C SER A 11 5.64 0.14 17.24
N PRO A 12 6.29 0.88 16.32
CA PRO A 12 7.71 0.68 16.02
C PRO A 12 8.58 0.74 17.28
N ARG A 13 8.27 1.63 18.23
CA ARG A 13 8.97 1.72 19.53
C ARG A 13 8.74 0.50 20.40
N GLU A 14 7.48 0.07 20.52
CA GLU A 14 7.13 -1.11 21.30
C GLU A 14 7.81 -2.38 20.75
N PHE A 15 7.89 -2.48 19.42
CA PHE A 15 8.65 -3.53 18.76
C PHE A 15 10.14 -3.45 19.13
N VAL A 16 10.81 -2.32 18.86
CA VAL A 16 12.24 -2.14 19.17
C VAL A 16 12.55 -2.42 20.65
N ASP A 17 11.73 -1.90 21.57
CA ASP A 17 11.91 -2.07 23.01
C ASP A 17 11.74 -3.54 23.45
N SER A 18 10.90 -4.30 22.74
CA SER A 18 10.58 -5.70 23.07
C SER A 18 11.44 -6.70 22.28
N TRP A 19 12.08 -6.27 21.20
CA TRP A 19 12.92 -7.11 20.33
C TRP A 19 14.36 -7.29 20.86
N ASP A 20 14.66 -6.74 22.05
CA ASP A 20 15.95 -6.85 22.76
C ASP A 20 17.20 -6.53 21.90
N ARG A 21 17.05 -5.66 20.89
CA ARG A 21 18.11 -5.20 19.98
C ARG A 21 18.14 -3.67 19.90
N GLU A 22 19.33 -3.08 19.81
CA GLU A 22 19.44 -1.64 19.57
C GLU A 22 19.09 -1.32 18.10
N ILE A 23 18.55 -0.13 17.81
CA ILE A 23 18.03 0.24 16.47
C ILE A 23 19.08 0.01 15.36
N TYR A 24 20.36 0.26 15.65
CA TYR A 24 21.44 0.06 14.68
C TYR A 24 21.82 -1.41 14.44
N GLU A 25 21.30 -2.33 15.25
CA GLU A 25 21.49 -3.77 15.13
C GLU A 25 20.36 -4.44 14.35
N LEU A 26 19.27 -3.71 14.07
CA LEU A 26 18.12 -4.21 13.32
C LEU A 26 18.46 -4.39 11.83
N ARG A 27 18.01 -5.53 11.30
CA ARG A 27 18.23 -5.99 9.93
C ARG A 27 16.91 -6.03 9.17
N ASN A 28 16.97 -6.21 7.86
CA ASN A 28 15.77 -6.34 7.03
C ASN A 28 14.89 -7.53 7.45
N LEU A 29 15.47 -8.56 8.07
CA LEU A 29 14.70 -9.64 8.68
C LEU A 29 13.83 -9.14 9.84
N ASP A 30 14.37 -8.31 10.73
CA ASP A 30 13.64 -7.70 11.84
C ASP A 30 12.50 -6.80 11.33
N TYR A 31 12.77 -6.01 10.29
CA TYR A 31 11.77 -5.17 9.65
C TYR A 31 10.67 -5.99 8.97
N PHE A 32 11.03 -7.09 8.30
CA PHE A 32 10.07 -8.03 7.74
C PHE A 32 9.17 -8.62 8.85
N ILE A 33 9.74 -9.02 9.98
CA ILE A 33 8.98 -9.61 11.11
C ILE A 33 8.03 -8.57 11.70
N TYR A 34 8.48 -7.33 11.90
CA TYR A 34 7.62 -6.22 12.33
C TYR A 34 6.40 -6.03 11.42
N LEU A 35 6.60 -6.03 10.10
CA LEU A 35 5.49 -5.90 9.14
C LEU A 35 4.57 -7.11 9.18
N MET A 36 5.13 -8.31 9.28
CA MET A 36 4.37 -9.56 9.35
C MET A 36 3.49 -9.62 10.60
N ILE A 37 4.00 -9.23 11.76
CA ILE A 37 3.27 -9.15 13.03
C ILE A 37 2.04 -8.25 12.88
N ASN A 38 2.24 -7.05 12.34
CA ASN A 38 1.17 -6.06 12.16
C ASN A 38 0.14 -6.50 11.13
N TYR A 39 0.59 -7.11 10.03
CA TYR A 39 -0.30 -7.68 9.03
C TYR A 39 -1.15 -8.82 9.62
N LEU A 40 -0.51 -9.76 10.33
CA LEU A 40 -1.17 -10.90 10.95
C LEU A 40 -2.20 -10.47 12.00
N GLY A 41 -1.85 -9.54 12.90
CA GLY A 41 -2.77 -9.02 13.91
C GLY A 41 -4.03 -8.43 13.28
N ASN A 42 -3.85 -7.65 12.21
CA ASN A 42 -4.97 -7.04 11.48
C ASN A 42 -5.86 -8.08 10.78
N GLN A 43 -5.29 -9.17 10.25
CA GLN A 43 -6.09 -10.25 9.65
C GLN A 43 -6.83 -11.06 10.73
N LEU A 44 -6.20 -11.35 11.87
CA LEU A 44 -6.83 -12.05 12.99
C LEU A 44 -8.03 -11.26 13.53
N GLU A 45 -7.87 -9.96 13.80
CA GLU A 45 -8.96 -9.11 14.30
C GLU A 45 -10.09 -8.97 13.27
N LYS A 46 -9.76 -8.65 12.02
CA LYS A 46 -10.76 -8.25 11.02
C LYS A 46 -11.40 -9.42 10.27
N ARG A 47 -10.80 -10.61 10.26
CA ARG A 47 -11.28 -11.74 9.46
C ARG A 47 -11.50 -13.01 10.27
N TYR A 48 -10.66 -13.30 11.25
CA TYR A 48 -10.82 -14.52 12.04
C TYR A 48 -11.78 -14.32 13.21
N PHE A 49 -11.60 -13.26 14.01
CA PHE A 49 -12.40 -12.99 15.21
C PHE A 49 -13.67 -12.13 14.97
N ILE A 50 -14.22 -12.13 13.74
CA ILE A 50 -15.52 -11.48 13.46
C ILE A 50 -16.64 -12.16 14.27
N ARG A 51 -17.67 -11.38 14.64
CA ARG A 51 -18.90 -11.65 15.44
C ARG A 51 -19.33 -13.11 15.72
N ASP A 52 -19.16 -14.06 14.81
CA ASP A 52 -19.57 -15.47 15.02
C ASP A 52 -18.59 -16.29 15.90
N ARG A 53 -17.38 -15.76 16.18
CA ARG A 53 -16.35 -16.41 17.03
C ARG A 53 -16.07 -15.70 18.36
N GLN A 54 -16.83 -14.66 18.71
CA GLN A 54 -16.69 -13.97 20.01
C GLN A 54 -17.08 -14.83 21.22
N GLU A 55 -17.85 -15.90 20.98
CA GLU A 55 -18.24 -16.88 22.01
C GLU A 55 -17.32 -18.12 22.02
N SER A 56 -16.33 -18.20 21.12
CA SER A 56 -15.33 -19.29 21.14
C SER A 56 -14.40 -19.13 22.34
N ARG A 57 -13.91 -20.27 22.85
CA ARG A 57 -12.88 -20.31 23.90
C ARG A 57 -11.54 -19.76 23.42
N LEU A 58 -11.35 -19.67 22.11
CA LEU A 58 -10.19 -19.07 21.47
C LEU A 58 -10.34 -17.55 21.25
N SER A 59 -11.41 -16.92 21.72
CA SER A 59 -11.57 -15.48 21.53
C SER A 59 -10.47 -14.72 22.27
N LEU A 60 -9.70 -13.92 21.52
CA LEU A 60 -8.61 -13.11 22.05
C LEU A 60 -9.00 -11.64 22.15
N SER A 61 -8.49 -10.99 23.20
CA SER A 61 -8.51 -9.53 23.32
C SER A 61 -7.50 -8.91 22.34
N PHE A 62 -7.59 -7.60 22.12
CA PHE A 62 -6.65 -6.90 21.26
C PHE A 62 -5.19 -7.04 21.73
N GLU A 63 -4.96 -6.94 23.04
CA GLU A 63 -3.63 -7.12 23.65
C GLU A 63 -3.13 -8.56 23.45
N SER A 64 -4.01 -9.54 23.66
CA SER A 64 -3.70 -10.97 23.48
C SER A 64 -3.38 -11.32 22.01
N ILE A 65 -4.01 -10.64 21.03
CA ILE A 65 -3.67 -10.79 19.61
C ILE A 65 -2.26 -10.27 19.34
N ALA A 66 -1.90 -9.11 19.90
CA ALA A 66 -0.56 -8.55 19.74
C ALA A 66 0.52 -9.49 20.31
N THR A 67 0.31 -10.02 21.52
CA THR A 67 1.22 -11.02 22.13
C THR A 67 1.34 -12.29 21.29
N LEU A 68 0.22 -12.85 20.81
CA LEU A 68 0.25 -14.02 19.94
C LEU A 68 1.05 -13.75 18.65
N CYS A 69 0.81 -12.61 18.00
CA CYS A 69 1.55 -12.25 16.79
C CYS A 69 3.04 -12.08 17.07
N PHE A 70 3.42 -11.52 18.22
CA PHE A 70 4.81 -11.39 18.64
C PHE A 70 5.47 -12.76 18.82
N ASN A 71 4.83 -13.69 19.54
CA ASN A 71 5.34 -15.05 19.73
C ASN A 71 5.51 -15.80 18.41
N ILE A 72 4.58 -15.63 17.46
CA ILE A 72 4.68 -16.19 16.11
C ILE A 72 5.82 -15.53 15.33
N GLY A 73 6.01 -14.22 15.46
CA GLY A 73 7.10 -13.49 14.84
C GLY A 73 8.47 -13.96 15.32
N ASP A 74 8.62 -14.12 16.63
CA ASP A 74 9.84 -14.63 17.27
C ASP A 74 10.13 -16.09 16.86
N SER A 75 9.12 -16.96 16.93
CA SER A 75 9.24 -18.35 16.48
C SER A 75 9.57 -18.45 14.99
N PHE A 76 9.05 -17.53 14.17
CA PHE A 76 9.41 -17.46 12.76
C PHE A 76 10.84 -16.97 12.55
N GLU A 77 11.32 -15.99 13.32
CA GLU A 77 12.73 -15.60 13.31
C GLU A 77 13.61 -16.79 13.66
N TYR A 78 13.32 -17.45 14.77
CA TYR A 78 14.04 -18.63 15.23
C TYR A 78 14.00 -19.76 14.20
N PHE A 79 12.87 -19.99 13.54
CA PHE A 79 12.77 -20.96 12.45
C PHE A 79 13.66 -20.62 11.24
N LEU A 80 13.81 -19.32 10.93
CA LEU A 80 14.69 -18.85 9.87
C LEU A 80 16.17 -18.89 10.27
N GLU A 81 16.48 -18.63 11.55
CA GLU A 81 17.83 -18.59 12.10
C GLU A 81 18.35 -19.94 12.61
N GLY A 82 17.44 -20.89 12.89
CA GLY A 82 17.70 -22.12 13.63
C GLY A 82 18.22 -23.32 12.81
N GLU A 83 18.90 -24.22 13.52
CA GLU A 83 19.50 -25.47 13.02
C GLU A 83 18.54 -26.67 12.90
N GLU A 84 17.23 -26.49 13.10
CA GLU A 84 16.21 -27.57 13.17
C GLU A 84 15.82 -28.15 11.80
N GLY A 85 16.84 -28.50 11.01
CA GLY A 85 16.72 -29.47 9.91
C GLY A 85 17.50 -30.76 10.22
N ARG A 86 18.06 -30.89 11.43
CA ARG A 86 18.75 -32.10 11.88
C ARG A 86 17.84 -32.90 12.80
N THR A 87 17.24 -33.93 12.22
CA THR A 87 16.93 -35.15 12.95
C THR A 87 18.20 -35.63 13.66
N GLY A 88 18.25 -35.52 15.00
CA GLY A 88 19.22 -36.23 15.84
C GLY A 88 20.08 -35.33 16.74
N GLU A 89 19.77 -35.41 18.04
CA GLU A 89 20.66 -35.36 19.21
C GLU A 89 21.91 -34.45 19.14
N GLU A 90 21.88 -33.33 19.86
CA GLU A 90 22.76 -33.07 21.03
C GLU A 90 22.37 -31.74 21.73
N PRO A 91 22.46 -31.65 23.07
CA PRO A 91 22.08 -30.45 23.82
C PRO A 91 23.16 -29.34 23.72
N PRO A 92 22.81 -28.07 24.01
CA PRO A 92 23.70 -26.95 23.74
C PRO A 92 24.87 -26.91 24.72
N GLU A 93 26.09 -27.10 24.21
CA GLU A 93 27.27 -26.55 24.86
C GLU A 93 27.21 -25.02 24.72
N PHE A 94 27.37 -24.32 25.85
CA PHE A 94 27.49 -22.87 25.93
C PHE A 94 28.55 -22.37 24.94
N PHE A 95 28.12 -21.85 23.79
CA PHE A 95 29.00 -21.24 22.80
C PHE A 95 29.10 -19.73 23.02
N ASP A 96 30.34 -19.29 23.14
CA ASP A 96 30.81 -17.92 23.25
C ASP A 96 30.28 -17.07 22.07
N LEU A 97 29.30 -16.20 22.35
CA LEU A 97 28.53 -15.39 21.38
C LEU A 97 29.35 -14.33 20.63
N ASP A 98 30.64 -14.17 20.94
CA ASP A 98 31.50 -13.11 20.40
C ASP A 98 32.51 -13.56 19.34
N SER A 99 32.49 -14.83 18.92
CA SER A 99 33.40 -15.26 17.85
C SER A 99 32.89 -14.85 16.46
N ARG A 100 33.73 -14.11 15.71
CA ARG A 100 33.49 -13.71 14.32
C ARG A 100 33.18 -14.90 13.40
N GLU A 101 33.68 -16.10 13.75
CA GLU A 101 33.40 -17.35 13.05
C GLU A 101 31.98 -17.89 13.30
N SER A 102 31.38 -17.67 14.47
CA SER A 102 29.96 -18.03 14.73
C SER A 102 29.00 -17.18 13.90
N ARG A 103 29.27 -15.86 13.79
CA ARG A 103 28.46 -14.94 12.96
C ARG A 103 28.56 -15.29 11.47
N GLU A 104 29.74 -15.67 10.99
CA GLU A 104 29.93 -16.11 9.60
C GLU A 104 29.23 -17.44 9.30
N ARG A 105 29.17 -18.39 10.25
CA ARG A 105 28.42 -19.65 10.09
C ARG A 105 26.91 -19.45 10.12
N GLN A 106 26.39 -18.63 11.04
CA GLN A 106 24.96 -18.26 11.07
C GLN A 106 24.54 -17.56 9.77
N ASN A 107 25.33 -16.61 9.28
CA ASN A 107 25.06 -15.94 8.00
C ASN A 107 25.07 -16.92 6.81
N GLN A 108 25.98 -17.89 6.78
CA GLN A 108 26.01 -18.91 5.72
C GLN A 108 24.81 -19.87 5.76
N GLN A 109 24.33 -20.23 6.96
CA GLN A 109 23.14 -21.07 7.15
C GLN A 109 21.85 -20.31 6.78
N LEU A 110 21.74 -19.05 7.20
CA LEU A 110 20.66 -18.13 6.83
C LEU A 110 20.60 -17.94 5.30
N GLU A 111 21.75 -17.69 4.65
CA GLU A 111 21.84 -17.60 3.19
C GLU A 111 21.41 -18.90 2.47
N GLN A 112 21.64 -20.07 3.08
CA GLN A 112 21.27 -21.37 2.52
C GLN A 112 19.76 -21.65 2.64
N ARG A 113 19.13 -21.33 3.78
CA ARG A 113 17.66 -21.44 3.94
C ARG A 113 16.91 -20.36 3.15
N ILE A 114 17.47 -19.16 3.03
CA ILE A 114 16.94 -18.13 2.15
C ILE A 114 17.09 -18.51 0.68
N ARG A 115 18.08 -19.34 0.33
CA ARG A 115 18.13 -19.97 -1.00
C ARG A 115 16.97 -20.95 -1.21
N ASN A 116 16.52 -21.65 -0.15
CA ASN A 116 15.33 -22.50 -0.19
C ASN A 116 14.02 -21.68 -0.25
N LEU A 117 13.95 -20.54 0.44
CA LEU A 117 12.85 -19.55 0.28
C LEU A 117 12.86 -18.91 -1.12
N LYS A 118 14.05 -18.68 -1.70
CA LYS A 118 14.17 -18.19 -3.09
C LYS A 118 13.79 -19.27 -4.10
N SER A 119 14.00 -20.56 -3.82
CA SER A 119 13.46 -21.65 -4.66
C SER A 119 11.95 -21.80 -4.53
N PHE A 120 11.38 -21.52 -3.35
CA PHE A 120 9.93 -21.39 -3.13
C PHE A 120 9.28 -20.34 -4.05
N LEU A 121 9.97 -19.24 -4.38
CA LEU A 121 9.48 -18.18 -5.27
C LEU A 121 9.61 -18.50 -6.77
N ALA A 122 10.34 -19.56 -7.15
CA ALA A 122 10.74 -19.84 -8.53
C ALA A 122 9.94 -20.97 -9.23
N GLU A 123 8.70 -21.25 -8.78
CA GLU A 123 7.73 -22.19 -9.40
C GLU A 123 7.93 -23.69 -9.10
N GLY A 124 7.71 -24.11 -7.84
CA GLY A 124 7.54 -25.52 -7.49
C GLY A 124 6.44 -25.74 -6.44
N ILE A 125 5.25 -26.21 -6.86
CA ILE A 125 4.10 -26.52 -5.97
C ILE A 125 4.52 -27.40 -4.78
N LEU A 126 5.43 -28.35 -5.01
CA LEU A 126 5.95 -29.26 -3.98
C LEU A 126 6.84 -28.57 -2.92
N GLN A 127 7.55 -27.50 -3.29
CA GLN A 127 8.41 -26.77 -2.34
C GLN A 127 7.60 -25.82 -1.47
N GLU A 128 6.54 -25.22 -2.02
CA GLU A 128 5.55 -24.48 -1.22
C GLU A 128 4.84 -25.40 -0.23
N GLN A 129 4.38 -26.58 -0.65
CA GLN A 129 3.72 -27.51 0.25
C GLN A 129 4.62 -27.98 1.40
N ASN A 130 5.90 -28.26 1.13
CA ASN A 130 6.84 -28.61 2.20
C ASN A 130 7.08 -27.45 3.17
N PHE A 131 7.27 -26.24 2.64
CA PHE A 131 7.43 -25.04 3.48
C PHE A 131 6.19 -24.78 4.35
N ARG A 132 4.99 -24.97 3.79
CA ARG A 132 3.73 -24.84 4.54
C ARG A 132 3.63 -25.84 5.69
N VAL A 133 4.05 -27.09 5.46
CA VAL A 133 4.10 -28.11 6.51
C VAL A 133 5.11 -27.72 7.59
N ASP A 134 6.33 -27.34 7.20
CA ASP A 134 7.37 -26.92 8.14
C ASP A 134 6.94 -25.68 8.95
N LEU A 135 6.28 -24.72 8.30
CA LEU A 135 5.74 -23.51 8.93
C LEU A 135 4.59 -23.84 9.89
N MET A 136 3.70 -24.75 9.48
CA MET A 136 2.57 -25.19 10.30
C MET A 136 3.07 -25.88 11.58
N GLU A 137 4.00 -26.83 11.44
CA GLU A 137 4.49 -27.65 12.55
C GLU A 137 5.40 -26.85 13.48
N HIS A 138 6.45 -26.21 12.96
CA HIS A 138 7.53 -25.64 13.78
C HIS A 138 7.35 -24.18 14.18
N VAL A 139 6.35 -23.49 13.61
CA VAL A 139 6.11 -22.08 13.92
C VAL A 139 4.69 -21.91 14.43
N VAL A 140 3.68 -22.27 13.63
CA VAL A 140 2.30 -21.87 13.91
C VAL A 140 1.69 -22.69 15.05
N LEU A 141 1.69 -24.03 14.96
CA LEU A 141 1.08 -24.89 15.98
C LEU A 141 1.82 -24.81 17.31
N ASP A 142 3.16 -24.88 17.30
CA ASP A 142 3.97 -24.75 18.50
C ASP A 142 3.72 -23.41 19.22
N SER A 143 3.73 -22.30 18.48
CA SER A 143 3.43 -20.96 19.05
C SER A 143 2.02 -20.87 19.63
N LEU A 144 1.03 -21.43 18.93
CA LEU A 144 -0.37 -21.40 19.36
C LEU A 144 -0.59 -22.21 20.62
N LEU A 145 -0.10 -23.45 20.66
CA LEU A 145 -0.26 -24.34 21.81
C LEU A 145 0.45 -23.75 23.03
N GLN A 146 1.66 -23.24 22.86
CA GLN A 146 2.39 -22.58 23.93
C GLN A 146 1.66 -21.32 24.42
N PHE A 147 1.23 -20.44 23.51
CA PHE A 147 0.51 -19.22 23.89
C PHE A 147 -0.77 -19.52 24.67
N TYR A 148 -1.61 -20.45 24.20
CA TYR A 148 -2.84 -20.77 24.92
C TYR A 148 -2.58 -21.44 26.26
N LEU A 149 -1.53 -22.27 26.36
CA LEU A 149 -1.16 -22.91 27.61
C LEU A 149 -0.60 -21.90 28.63
N GLU A 150 0.35 -21.07 28.22
CA GLU A 150 1.12 -20.21 29.12
C GLU A 150 0.41 -18.88 29.41
N GLU A 151 -0.14 -18.21 28.39
CA GLU A 151 -0.76 -16.89 28.53
C GLU A 151 -2.26 -16.97 28.87
N MET A 152 -2.96 -17.97 28.31
CA MET A 152 -4.42 -18.11 28.49
C MET A 152 -4.81 -19.21 29.48
N ASN A 153 -3.86 -20.04 29.91
CA ASN A 153 -4.08 -21.19 30.80
C ASN A 153 -5.17 -22.16 30.28
N LEU A 154 -5.16 -22.38 28.96
CA LEU A 154 -6.03 -23.30 28.23
C LEU A 154 -5.18 -24.40 27.58
N GLU A 155 -5.48 -25.65 27.89
CA GLU A 155 -4.78 -26.81 27.32
C GLU A 155 -5.57 -27.34 26.12
N PHE A 156 -4.93 -27.35 24.96
CA PHE A 156 -5.45 -27.92 23.73
C PHE A 156 -4.55 -29.06 23.26
N GLY A 157 -5.13 -30.03 22.56
CA GLY A 157 -4.36 -31.04 21.83
C GLY A 157 -4.14 -30.61 20.37
N GLU A 158 -3.13 -31.19 19.72
CA GLU A 158 -2.84 -30.99 18.29
C GLU A 158 -4.03 -31.38 17.38
N GLU A 159 -4.96 -32.21 17.86
CA GLU A 159 -6.16 -32.64 17.13
C GLU A 159 -7.40 -31.75 17.40
N ASP A 160 -7.29 -30.67 18.20
CA ASP A 160 -8.41 -29.77 18.46
C ASP A 160 -8.76 -28.95 17.20
N ILE A 161 -9.98 -29.16 16.69
CA ILE A 161 -10.45 -28.59 15.43
C ILE A 161 -10.40 -27.05 15.46
N GLU A 162 -10.73 -26.41 16.58
CA GLU A 162 -10.74 -24.94 16.63
C GLU A 162 -9.31 -24.37 16.57
N ILE A 163 -8.34 -25.06 17.19
CA ILE A 163 -6.92 -24.68 17.12
C ILE A 163 -6.35 -24.93 15.73
N VAL A 164 -6.65 -26.08 15.10
CA VAL A 164 -6.20 -26.37 13.74
C VAL A 164 -6.76 -25.35 12.74
N GLU A 165 -8.02 -24.96 12.86
CA GLU A 165 -8.59 -23.91 12.00
C GLU A 165 -7.93 -22.53 12.22
N LEU A 166 -7.51 -22.20 13.44
CA LEU A 166 -6.72 -21.00 13.72
C LEU A 166 -5.33 -21.10 13.09
N ALA A 167 -4.69 -22.25 13.23
CA ALA A 167 -3.37 -22.53 12.68
C ALA A 167 -3.37 -22.42 11.14
N ASP A 168 -4.33 -23.06 10.48
CA ASP A 168 -4.54 -22.96 9.02
C ASP A 168 -4.69 -21.51 8.57
N PHE A 169 -5.50 -20.72 9.28
CA PHE A 169 -5.68 -19.31 8.95
C PHE A 169 -4.39 -18.49 9.09
N ILE A 170 -3.61 -18.72 10.14
CA ILE A 170 -2.35 -18.03 10.40
C ILE A 170 -1.32 -18.40 9.33
N GLU A 171 -1.17 -19.70 9.03
CA GLU A 171 -0.27 -20.20 7.99
C GLU A 171 -0.58 -19.58 6.63
N ASP A 172 -1.84 -19.64 6.18
CA ASP A 172 -2.28 -19.05 4.92
C ASP A 172 -1.99 -17.54 4.87
N THR A 173 -2.17 -16.85 5.99
CA THR A 173 -1.93 -15.42 6.12
C THR A 173 -0.44 -15.09 5.99
N MET A 174 0.42 -15.84 6.68
CA MET A 174 1.88 -15.68 6.63
C MET A 174 2.41 -15.97 5.21
N VAL A 175 1.96 -17.05 4.58
CA VAL A 175 2.38 -17.39 3.21
C VAL A 175 1.92 -16.34 2.19
N SER A 176 0.71 -15.83 2.34
CA SER A 176 0.21 -14.73 1.52
C SER A 176 1.06 -13.46 1.68
N PHE A 177 1.43 -13.12 2.92
CA PHE A 177 2.29 -11.96 3.20
C PHE A 177 3.68 -12.12 2.58
N ILE A 178 4.33 -13.28 2.79
CA ILE A 178 5.64 -13.61 2.20
C ILE A 178 5.59 -13.48 0.67
N ARG A 179 4.52 -13.96 0.04
CA ARG A 179 4.37 -13.91 -1.42
C ARG A 179 4.16 -12.50 -1.95
N ASN A 180 3.39 -11.66 -1.28
CA ASN A 180 2.91 -10.40 -1.86
C ASN A 180 3.70 -9.17 -1.41
N GLU A 181 4.23 -9.17 -0.19
CA GLU A 181 4.75 -7.96 0.46
C GLU A 181 6.18 -8.13 0.98
N GLY A 182 6.56 -9.34 1.40
CA GLY A 182 7.84 -9.56 2.08
C GLY A 182 9.03 -9.98 1.20
N GLN A 183 8.83 -10.19 -0.10
CA GLN A 183 9.87 -10.77 -0.98
C GLN A 183 11.13 -9.92 -1.08
N GLU A 184 11.00 -8.59 -1.16
CA GLU A 184 12.14 -7.68 -1.35
C GLU A 184 13.07 -7.68 -0.14
N LEU A 185 12.50 -7.70 1.06
CA LEU A 185 13.24 -7.71 2.33
C LEU A 185 13.97 -9.04 2.55
N LEU A 186 13.33 -10.16 2.17
CA LEU A 186 13.95 -11.50 2.25
C LEU A 186 15.06 -11.72 1.21
N GLN A 187 15.24 -10.84 0.22
CA GLN A 187 16.38 -10.93 -0.69
C GLN A 187 17.70 -10.56 -0.02
N ARG A 188 17.66 -9.66 0.97
CA ARG A 188 18.80 -9.13 1.70
C ARG A 188 18.50 -9.04 3.21
N PRO A 189 18.28 -10.17 3.87
CA PRO A 189 17.82 -10.27 5.27
C PRO A 189 18.77 -9.63 6.29
N SER A 190 20.07 -9.63 6.00
CA SER A 190 21.15 -9.22 6.92
C SER A 190 21.59 -7.79 6.68
N ASP A 191 21.08 -7.13 5.64
CA ASP A 191 21.34 -5.71 5.42
C ASP A 191 20.71 -4.91 6.57
N PRO A 192 21.37 -3.85 7.05
CA PRO A 192 20.82 -3.01 8.10
C PRO A 192 19.47 -2.41 7.68
N ALA A 193 18.49 -2.43 8.58
CA ALA A 193 17.17 -1.81 8.39
C ALA A 193 17.01 -0.51 9.17
N ILE A 194 18.14 0.12 9.54
CA ILE A 194 18.18 1.36 10.33
C ILE A 194 17.31 2.43 9.68
N ASP A 195 17.53 2.69 8.40
CA ASP A 195 16.75 3.67 7.63
C ASP A 195 15.24 3.37 7.67
N HIS A 196 14.85 2.09 7.62
CA HIS A 196 13.44 1.67 7.67
C HIS A 196 12.80 1.91 9.04
N PHE A 197 13.52 1.63 10.13
CA PHE A 197 13.03 1.87 11.48
C PHE A 197 13.11 3.34 11.88
N GLU A 198 14.11 4.10 11.43
CA GLU A 198 14.20 5.54 11.64
C GLU A 198 13.04 6.28 10.94
N ASP A 199 12.70 5.90 9.71
CA ASP A 199 11.51 6.41 9.01
C ASP A 199 10.22 6.12 9.81
N LEU A 200 10.08 4.91 10.34
CA LEU A 200 8.91 4.53 11.15
C LEU A 200 8.86 5.24 12.51
N LEU A 201 10.01 5.43 13.17
CA LEU A 201 10.10 6.09 14.47
C LEU A 201 9.88 7.59 14.36
N GLY A 202 10.32 8.22 13.26
CA GLY A 202 9.97 9.61 12.94
C GLY A 202 8.47 9.80 12.81
N LEU A 203 7.78 8.87 12.14
CA LEU A 203 6.32 8.87 12.02
C LEU A 203 5.60 8.64 13.37
N ASP A 204 6.17 7.87 14.31
CA ASP A 204 5.61 7.64 15.66
C ASP A 204 5.89 8.82 16.64
N GLU A 205 6.96 9.59 16.41
CA GLU A 205 7.26 10.83 17.15
C GLU A 205 6.30 11.96 16.79
N ASP A 206 6.08 12.20 15.51
CA ASP A 206 5.10 13.17 15.01
C ASP A 206 3.69 12.82 15.53
N TYR A 207 3.36 11.53 15.63
CA TYR A 207 2.08 11.06 16.17
C TYR A 207 1.91 11.28 17.71
N ARG A 208 3.00 11.24 18.49
CA ARG A 208 2.96 11.51 19.94
C ARG A 208 2.97 13.00 20.26
N GLU A 209 3.63 13.83 19.45
CA GLU A 209 3.54 15.28 19.59
C GLU A 209 2.10 15.74 19.34
N ASP A 210 1.43 15.22 18.30
CA ASP A 210 0.01 15.44 18.02
C ASP A 210 -0.94 15.07 19.17
N LYS A 211 -0.58 14.11 20.05
CA LYS A 211 -1.37 13.73 21.23
C LYS A 211 -1.07 14.56 22.47
N LYS A 212 0.12 15.15 22.61
CA LYS A 212 0.40 16.12 23.69
C LYS A 212 -0.39 17.41 23.51
N TRP A 213 -0.61 17.83 22.26
CA TRP A 213 -1.42 19.00 21.93
C TRP A 213 -2.93 18.80 22.07
N GLN A 214 -3.42 17.57 22.25
CA GLN A 214 -4.85 17.29 22.48
C GLN A 214 -5.23 17.17 23.97
N GLY A 215 -4.28 17.35 24.90
CA GLY A 215 -4.48 17.11 26.34
C GLY A 215 -4.80 18.34 27.20
N GLU A 216 -4.42 19.54 26.79
CA GLU A 216 -4.64 20.76 27.59
C GLU A 216 -4.85 21.96 26.66
N GLU A 217 -6.11 22.38 26.47
CA GLU A 217 -6.54 23.79 26.40
C GLU A 217 -8.00 23.90 25.91
N GLU A 218 -8.94 23.66 26.85
CA GLU A 218 -10.14 24.49 26.87
C GLU A 218 -9.75 25.85 27.45
N GLY A 219 -9.43 26.82 26.59
CA GLY A 219 -9.24 28.20 27.04
C GLY A 219 -8.58 29.13 26.04
N ALA A 220 -9.32 30.18 25.68
CA ALA A 220 -8.88 31.40 25.00
C ALA A 220 -8.65 31.32 23.48
N LEU A 221 -9.69 31.77 22.77
CA LEU A 221 -9.56 32.51 21.52
C LEU A 221 -8.64 33.72 21.76
N GLU A 222 -7.46 33.74 21.16
CA GLU A 222 -6.78 34.98 20.81
C GLU A 222 -6.41 34.96 19.32
N GLU A 223 -7.06 35.86 18.58
CA GLU A 223 -6.63 36.31 17.27
C GLU A 223 -5.24 36.96 17.40
N GLU A 224 -4.18 36.22 17.11
CA GLU A 224 -2.89 36.85 16.79
C GLU A 224 -2.81 37.13 15.29
N SER A 225 -3.06 38.40 14.98
CA SER A 225 -2.73 39.05 13.72
C SER A 225 -1.22 38.92 13.44
N TRP A 226 -0.85 38.06 12.50
CA TRP A 226 0.50 38.03 11.92
C TRP A 226 0.68 39.21 10.95
N GLU A 227 1.02 40.38 11.49
CA GLU A 227 1.65 41.45 10.73
C GLU A 227 3.18 41.35 10.87
N GLY A 228 3.88 41.19 9.74
CA GLY A 228 5.26 41.66 9.62
C GLY A 228 6.34 40.61 9.40
N GLY A 229 6.32 39.95 8.25
CA GLY A 229 7.51 39.30 7.68
C GLY A 229 7.42 39.37 6.16
N GLY A 230 8.17 40.27 5.53
CA GLY A 230 8.32 40.30 4.09
C GLY A 230 9.05 39.04 3.63
N HIS A 231 8.30 37.98 3.33
CA HIS A 231 8.83 36.83 2.63
C HIS A 231 8.92 37.21 1.15
N ASP A 232 10.14 37.31 0.63
CA ASP A 232 10.36 37.25 -0.81
C ASP A 232 9.67 35.98 -1.32
N PHE A 233 8.65 36.15 -2.16
CA PHE A 233 7.88 35.05 -2.71
C PHE A 233 8.80 34.19 -3.59
N GLU A 234 9.24 33.04 -3.07
CA GLU A 234 10.01 32.08 -3.85
C GLU A 234 9.12 31.48 -4.92
N SER A 235 9.58 31.55 -6.16
CA SER A 235 8.87 30.98 -7.31
C SER A 235 8.99 29.46 -7.30
N PHE A 236 7.96 28.76 -7.77
CA PHE A 236 7.96 27.28 -7.85
C PHE A 236 9.23 26.68 -8.48
N PRO A 237 9.77 27.21 -9.59
CA PRO A 237 11.01 26.71 -10.18
C PRO A 237 12.22 26.74 -9.21
N GLN A 238 12.31 27.77 -8.36
CA GLN A 238 13.38 27.87 -7.36
C GLN A 238 13.20 26.82 -6.24
N VAL A 239 11.95 26.58 -5.85
CA VAL A 239 11.59 25.55 -4.86
C VAL A 239 11.94 24.15 -5.39
N VAL A 240 11.65 23.86 -6.66
CA VAL A 240 12.03 22.61 -7.32
C VAL A 240 13.55 22.44 -7.39
N GLU A 241 14.30 23.47 -7.79
CA GLU A 241 15.77 23.41 -7.81
C GLU A 241 16.35 23.14 -6.43
N ARG A 242 15.82 23.76 -5.37
CA ARG A 242 16.26 23.50 -3.99
C ARG A 242 15.97 22.07 -3.54
N PHE A 243 14.76 21.58 -3.75
CA PHE A 243 14.38 20.21 -3.41
C PHE A 243 15.30 19.19 -4.11
N THR A 244 15.45 19.32 -5.43
CA THR A 244 16.29 18.39 -6.21
C THR A 244 17.76 18.42 -5.77
N ALA A 245 18.32 19.61 -5.52
CA ALA A 245 19.69 19.75 -5.03
C ALA A 245 19.91 19.16 -3.62
N GLU A 246 18.87 19.10 -2.80
CA GLU A 246 18.94 18.52 -1.45
C GLU A 246 18.81 17.00 -1.49
N VAL A 247 17.88 16.48 -2.28
CA VAL A 247 17.73 15.03 -2.53
C VAL A 247 19.02 14.45 -3.16
N GLU A 248 19.62 15.15 -4.13
CA GLU A 248 20.89 14.75 -4.75
C GLU A 248 22.10 14.74 -3.76
N ARG A 249 22.01 15.48 -2.65
CA ARG A 249 23.06 15.50 -1.60
C ARG A 249 22.84 14.46 -0.51
N SER A 250 21.58 14.12 -0.23
CA SER A 250 21.20 13.20 0.85
C SER A 250 21.31 11.73 0.42
N ASP A 251 21.03 11.42 -0.85
CA ASP A 251 21.04 10.04 -1.33
C ASP A 251 22.46 9.56 -1.70
N SER A 252 22.88 8.42 -1.15
CA SER A 252 24.14 7.75 -1.50
C SER A 252 24.19 7.24 -2.96
N LYS A 253 23.05 7.23 -3.65
CA LYS A 253 22.89 7.11 -5.10
C LYS A 253 21.80 8.08 -5.57
N PRO A 254 22.14 9.17 -6.28
CA PRO A 254 21.12 10.11 -6.75
C PRO A 254 20.14 9.38 -7.66
N SER A 255 18.86 9.39 -7.31
CA SER A 255 17.83 8.88 -8.21
C SER A 255 17.61 9.90 -9.33
N PRO A 256 17.96 9.61 -10.60
CA PRO A 256 17.77 10.55 -11.69
C PRO A 256 16.28 10.82 -11.99
N THR A 257 15.34 10.12 -11.35
CA THR A 257 13.89 10.26 -11.57
C THR A 257 13.28 11.39 -10.74
N ALA A 258 13.81 11.70 -9.54
CA ALA A 258 13.17 12.67 -8.64
C ALA A 258 13.04 14.08 -9.26
N ARG A 259 14.08 14.53 -9.96
CA ARG A 259 14.06 15.81 -10.70
C ARG A 259 13.00 15.83 -11.79
N ARG A 260 12.97 14.78 -12.62
CA ARG A 260 11.99 14.64 -13.70
C ARG A 260 10.56 14.65 -13.15
N ASP A 261 10.32 13.92 -12.07
CA ASP A 261 8.99 13.71 -11.52
C ASP A 261 8.43 15.01 -10.89
N ILE A 262 9.28 15.81 -10.23
CA ILE A 262 8.89 17.14 -9.74
C ILE A 262 8.79 18.17 -10.87
N GLU A 263 9.62 18.10 -11.90
CA GLU A 263 9.47 18.95 -13.09
C GLU A 263 8.12 18.71 -13.80
N LEU A 264 7.61 17.48 -13.80
CA LEU A 264 6.25 17.17 -14.28
C LEU A 264 5.18 17.86 -13.43
N PHE A 265 5.31 17.81 -12.10
CA PHE A 265 4.39 18.49 -11.20
C PHE A 265 4.44 20.01 -11.37
N ALA A 266 5.63 20.58 -11.50
CA ALA A 266 5.82 22.00 -11.77
C ALA A 266 5.19 22.44 -13.09
N THR A 267 5.30 21.62 -14.14
CA THR A 267 4.66 21.86 -15.44
C THR A 267 3.13 21.87 -15.31
N TYR A 268 2.56 20.94 -14.54
CA TYR A 268 1.12 20.98 -14.25
C TYR A 268 0.73 22.27 -13.52
N LEU A 269 1.46 22.65 -12.48
CA LEU A 269 1.15 23.84 -11.69
C LEU A 269 1.22 25.11 -12.53
N SER A 270 2.26 25.27 -13.37
CA SER A 270 2.44 26.47 -14.19
C SER A 270 1.50 26.53 -15.38
N ASP A 271 1.35 25.43 -16.11
CA ASP A 271 0.72 25.45 -17.44
C ASP A 271 -0.77 25.10 -17.38
N TYR A 272 -1.21 24.40 -16.34
CA TYR A 272 -2.59 23.94 -16.18
C TYR A 272 -3.32 24.57 -14.98
N ALA A 273 -2.68 24.62 -13.81
CA ALA A 273 -3.32 25.13 -12.59
C ALA A 273 -3.16 26.65 -12.39
N ASP A 274 -2.34 27.32 -13.21
CA ASP A 274 -2.00 28.76 -13.10
C ASP A 274 -1.44 29.13 -11.71
N VAL A 275 -0.76 28.18 -11.06
CA VAL A 275 -0.15 28.33 -9.73
C VAL A 275 1.31 28.74 -9.93
N HIS A 276 1.61 30.00 -9.64
CA HIS A 276 2.97 30.55 -9.79
C HIS A 276 3.72 30.69 -8.47
N ASN A 277 3.00 30.65 -7.34
CA ASN A 277 3.54 30.82 -6.01
C ASN A 277 3.31 29.56 -5.18
N LEU A 278 4.32 29.19 -4.38
CA LEU A 278 4.25 28.03 -3.49
C LEU A 278 3.07 28.09 -2.53
N TYR A 279 2.75 29.28 -2.00
CA TYR A 279 1.67 29.46 -1.03
C TYR A 279 0.27 29.38 -1.65
N ASP A 280 0.16 29.40 -2.97
CA ASP A 280 -1.09 29.17 -3.70
C ASP A 280 -1.31 27.67 -3.97
N LEU A 281 -0.37 26.82 -3.57
CA LEU A 281 -0.54 25.37 -3.62
C LEU A 281 -1.67 24.96 -2.67
N SER A 282 -2.54 24.08 -3.16
CA SER A 282 -3.68 23.57 -2.41
C SER A 282 -3.72 22.05 -2.55
N GLU A 283 -4.46 21.41 -1.66
CA GLU A 283 -4.71 19.96 -1.73
C GLU A 283 -5.41 19.58 -3.04
N GLU A 284 -6.31 20.42 -3.55
CA GLU A 284 -7.03 20.17 -4.80
C GLU A 284 -6.06 20.05 -5.99
N HIS A 285 -5.00 20.87 -6.02
CA HIS A 285 -3.97 20.80 -7.05
C HIS A 285 -3.22 19.46 -7.02
N LEU A 286 -2.88 18.99 -5.81
CA LEU A 286 -2.23 17.68 -5.64
C LEU A 286 -3.16 16.54 -6.07
N GLN A 287 -4.44 16.63 -5.72
CA GLN A 287 -5.41 15.60 -6.03
C GLN A 287 -5.72 15.54 -7.53
N GLU A 288 -5.92 16.68 -8.19
CA GLU A 288 -6.15 16.77 -9.62
C GLU A 288 -4.91 16.30 -10.41
N PHE A 289 -3.71 16.73 -10.01
CA PHE A 289 -2.47 16.28 -10.62
C PHE A 289 -2.40 14.75 -10.68
N MET A 290 -2.58 14.10 -9.53
CA MET A 290 -2.42 12.66 -9.40
C MET A 290 -3.56 11.86 -10.02
N SER A 291 -4.80 12.35 -9.94
CA SER A 291 -5.99 11.60 -10.38
C SER A 291 -6.42 11.87 -11.83
N VAL A 292 -6.01 13.01 -12.42
CA VAL A 292 -6.41 13.42 -13.77
C VAL A 292 -5.20 13.66 -14.67
N TRP A 293 -4.34 14.61 -14.30
CA TRP A 293 -3.29 15.09 -15.20
C TRP A 293 -2.26 14.01 -15.50
N LEU A 294 -1.79 13.31 -14.47
CA LEU A 294 -0.83 12.22 -14.57
C LEU A 294 -1.32 11.14 -15.53
N LEU A 295 -2.59 10.72 -15.42
CA LEU A 295 -3.19 9.73 -16.32
C LEU A 295 -3.23 10.23 -17.76
N ARG A 296 -3.51 11.51 -17.99
CA ARG A 296 -3.50 12.10 -19.35
C ARG A 296 -2.10 12.14 -19.94
N HIS A 297 -1.11 12.47 -19.12
CA HIS A 297 0.29 12.57 -19.55
C HIS A 297 0.89 11.19 -19.87
N PHE A 298 0.56 10.17 -19.09
CA PHE A 298 1.13 8.82 -19.21
C PHE A 298 0.26 7.80 -19.96
N ALA A 299 -0.93 8.15 -20.44
CA ALA A 299 -1.81 7.24 -21.22
C ALA A 299 -1.18 6.66 -22.50
N GLN A 300 0.04 7.09 -22.87
CA GLN A 300 0.80 6.60 -24.01
C GLN A 300 2.25 6.22 -23.66
N GLN A 301 2.64 6.26 -22.38
CA GLN A 301 3.99 5.99 -21.89
C GLN A 301 4.04 4.77 -20.94
N SER A 302 5.24 4.35 -20.54
CA SER A 302 5.45 3.08 -19.84
C SER A 302 4.97 3.10 -18.38
N LEU A 303 4.26 2.04 -17.96
CA LEU A 303 3.63 1.87 -16.64
C LEU A 303 4.55 1.82 -15.39
N PRO A 304 5.85 1.45 -15.46
CA PRO A 304 6.71 1.39 -14.26
C PRO A 304 6.90 2.73 -13.54
N GLU A 305 6.62 3.85 -14.21
CA GLU A 305 7.02 5.19 -13.76
C GLU A 305 6.08 5.81 -12.71
N PHE A 306 4.89 5.25 -12.49
CA PHE A 306 3.93 5.81 -11.55
C PHE A 306 4.41 5.72 -10.09
N SER A 307 4.98 4.59 -9.68
CA SER A 307 5.41 4.37 -8.28
C SER A 307 6.46 5.40 -7.84
N ASP A 308 7.44 5.66 -8.72
CA ASP A 308 8.51 6.62 -8.46
C ASP A 308 7.97 8.05 -8.31
N ILE A 309 6.97 8.42 -9.12
CA ILE A 309 6.31 9.73 -9.02
C ILE A 309 5.55 9.85 -7.70
N PHE A 310 4.82 8.81 -7.28
CA PHE A 310 4.12 8.81 -5.99
C PHE A 310 5.10 8.99 -4.82
N GLN A 311 6.20 8.25 -4.81
CA GLN A 311 7.22 8.36 -3.76
C GLN A 311 7.91 9.74 -3.77
N THR A 312 8.26 10.25 -4.95
CA THR A 312 8.89 11.56 -5.09
C THR A 312 7.96 12.67 -4.61
N MET A 313 6.66 12.59 -4.94
CA MET A 313 5.65 13.55 -4.45
C MET A 313 5.48 13.49 -2.94
N ALA A 314 5.47 12.30 -2.33
CA ALA A 314 5.39 12.18 -0.87
C ALA A 314 6.62 12.81 -0.19
N ARG A 315 7.82 12.56 -0.70
CA ARG A 315 9.07 13.19 -0.23
C ARG A 315 9.04 14.70 -0.39
N PHE A 316 8.54 15.20 -1.53
CA PHE A 316 8.41 16.64 -1.79
C PHE A 316 7.45 17.32 -0.82
N LEU A 317 6.31 16.71 -0.51
CA LEU A 317 5.36 17.26 0.47
C LEU A 317 5.94 17.26 1.89
N GLY A 318 6.64 16.19 2.29
CA GLY A 318 7.35 16.17 3.57
C GLY A 318 8.40 17.27 3.68
N TRP A 319 9.17 17.47 2.61
CA TRP A 319 10.15 18.53 2.52
C TRP A 319 9.51 19.94 2.54
N LEU A 320 8.37 20.14 1.86
CA LEU A 320 7.63 21.40 1.91
C LEU A 320 7.14 21.74 3.32
N ASN A 321 6.66 20.75 4.06
CA ASN A 321 6.27 20.94 5.45
C ASN A 321 7.47 21.36 6.32
N GLN A 322 8.61 20.67 6.18
CA GLN A 322 9.82 20.97 6.95
C GLN A 322 10.41 22.36 6.64
N GLN A 323 10.43 22.77 5.37
CA GLN A 323 11.10 24.00 4.94
C GLN A 323 10.19 25.25 4.94
N TYR A 324 8.89 25.07 4.71
CA TYR A 324 7.93 26.18 4.53
C TYR A 324 6.71 26.11 5.46
N GLN A 325 6.61 25.10 6.33
CA GLN A 325 5.45 24.87 7.22
C GLN A 325 4.12 24.73 6.45
N ILE A 326 4.19 24.25 5.21
CA ILE A 326 3.02 23.97 4.38
C ILE A 326 2.58 22.54 4.66
N ASP A 327 1.63 22.38 5.58
CA ASP A 327 1.05 21.08 5.93
C ASP A 327 -0.19 20.77 5.07
N HIS A 328 0.02 20.05 3.98
CA HIS A 328 -1.05 19.37 3.23
C HIS A 328 -1.15 17.88 3.58
N GLY A 329 -0.36 17.39 4.54
CA GLY A 329 -0.14 15.96 4.77
C GLY A 329 -1.36 15.22 5.31
N LYS A 330 -2.11 15.85 6.22
CA LYS A 330 -3.19 15.19 6.96
C LYS A 330 -4.37 14.73 6.10
N ASN A 331 -4.79 15.54 5.13
CA ASN A 331 -5.89 15.20 4.22
C ASN A 331 -5.39 14.47 2.96
N PHE A 332 -4.14 14.73 2.55
CA PHE A 332 -3.55 14.11 1.36
C PHE A 332 -3.20 12.64 1.59
N ALA A 333 -2.82 12.22 2.81
CA ALA A 333 -2.44 10.83 3.09
C ALA A 333 -3.54 9.81 2.74
N ASP A 334 -4.78 10.08 3.15
CA ASP A 334 -5.93 9.21 2.84
C ASP A 334 -6.26 9.15 1.35
N PHE A 335 -6.04 10.26 0.63
CA PHE A 335 -6.19 10.32 -0.82
C PHE A 335 -5.05 9.56 -1.51
N TYR A 336 -3.82 9.75 -1.04
CA TYR A 336 -2.60 9.15 -1.56
C TYR A 336 -2.64 7.62 -1.49
N ASP A 337 -3.05 7.05 -0.35
CA ASP A 337 -3.15 5.59 -0.17
C ASP A 337 -4.12 4.93 -1.14
N ARG A 338 -5.19 5.64 -1.48
CA ARG A 338 -6.16 5.18 -2.48
C ARG A 338 -5.62 5.33 -3.90
N ILE A 339 -5.10 6.50 -4.23
CA ILE A 339 -4.69 6.85 -5.60
C ILE A 339 -3.44 6.10 -6.06
N LYS A 340 -2.49 5.82 -5.16
CA LYS A 340 -1.28 5.03 -5.48
C LYS A 340 -1.62 3.63 -6.01
N ILE A 341 -2.81 3.09 -5.69
CA ILE A 341 -3.32 1.80 -6.18
C ILE A 341 -4.24 2.01 -7.39
N GLU A 342 -5.16 2.96 -7.31
CA GLU A 342 -6.18 3.15 -8.34
C GLU A 342 -5.62 3.67 -9.67
N VAL A 343 -4.65 4.60 -9.64
CA VAL A 343 -4.07 5.21 -10.85
C VAL A 343 -3.28 4.18 -11.68
N PRO A 344 -2.34 3.40 -11.13
CA PRO A 344 -1.66 2.36 -11.91
C PRO A 344 -2.61 1.27 -12.43
N ARG A 345 -3.70 0.98 -11.71
CA ARG A 345 -4.75 0.09 -12.23
C ARG A 345 -5.42 0.71 -13.45
N ILE A 346 -5.92 1.94 -13.34
CA ILE A 346 -6.63 2.63 -14.43
C ILE A 346 -5.72 2.76 -15.67
N ALA A 347 -4.46 3.12 -15.49
CA ALA A 347 -3.49 3.18 -16.59
C ALA A 347 -3.33 1.82 -17.30
N ARG A 348 -3.25 0.71 -16.56
CA ARG A 348 -3.24 -0.66 -17.14
C ARG A 348 -4.51 -1.00 -17.91
N VAL A 349 -5.68 -0.55 -17.41
CA VAL A 349 -6.95 -0.75 -18.12
C VAL A 349 -6.97 0.07 -19.40
N MET A 350 -6.52 1.32 -19.36
CA MET A 350 -6.45 2.19 -20.53
C MET A 350 -5.50 1.65 -21.60
N ASN A 351 -4.31 1.19 -21.22
CA ASN A 351 -3.36 0.60 -22.16
C ASN A 351 -3.93 -0.66 -22.82
N ALA A 352 -4.60 -1.53 -22.05
CA ALA A 352 -5.27 -2.71 -22.60
C ALA A 352 -6.44 -2.36 -23.55
N TYR A 353 -7.12 -1.23 -23.33
CA TYR A 353 -8.11 -0.72 -24.26
C TYR A 353 -7.46 -0.26 -25.57
N LEU A 354 -6.41 0.57 -25.46
CA LEU A 354 -5.67 1.12 -26.60
C LEU A 354 -5.03 0.03 -27.48
N GLU A 355 -4.50 -1.04 -26.87
CA GLU A 355 -3.96 -2.20 -27.60
C GLU A 355 -5.01 -2.90 -28.49
N ASN A 356 -6.27 -2.86 -28.09
CA ASN A 356 -7.38 -3.50 -28.80
C ASN A 356 -8.27 -2.48 -29.54
N TYR A 357 -7.89 -1.19 -29.55
CA TYR A 357 -8.69 -0.11 -30.09
C TYR A 357 -8.67 -0.13 -31.63
N ASN A 358 -9.85 -0.32 -32.22
CA ASN A 358 -10.03 -0.33 -33.67
C ASN A 358 -10.55 1.03 -34.17
N LEU A 359 -9.61 1.92 -34.51
CA LEU A 359 -9.93 3.27 -35.03
C LEU A 359 -10.85 3.24 -36.26
N PHE A 360 -10.69 2.25 -37.16
CA PHE A 360 -11.48 2.17 -38.38
C PHE A 360 -12.96 1.92 -38.11
N GLU A 361 -13.29 1.10 -37.11
CA GLU A 361 -14.66 0.83 -36.71
C GLU A 361 -15.34 2.07 -36.13
N VAL A 362 -14.62 2.81 -35.29
CA VAL A 362 -15.09 4.06 -34.69
C VAL A 362 -15.39 5.12 -35.76
N MET A 363 -14.48 5.31 -36.73
CA MET A 363 -14.69 6.27 -37.82
C MET A 363 -15.91 5.92 -38.69
N MET A 364 -16.11 4.63 -39.00
CA MET A 364 -17.24 4.17 -39.81
C MET A 364 -18.61 4.38 -39.14
N LEU A 365 -18.65 4.35 -37.81
CA LEU A 365 -19.88 4.54 -37.03
C LEU A 365 -20.16 6.02 -36.75
N ARG A 366 -19.13 6.86 -36.58
CA ARG A 366 -19.29 8.32 -36.36
C ARG A 366 -20.02 9.01 -37.52
N ASP A 367 -19.75 8.60 -38.75
CA ASP A 367 -20.28 9.26 -39.96
C ASP A 367 -21.70 8.80 -40.37
N GLN A 368 -22.38 7.97 -39.57
CA GLN A 368 -23.73 7.52 -39.90
C GLN A 368 -24.78 8.60 -39.60
N PRO A 369 -25.49 9.12 -40.63
CA PRO A 369 -26.54 10.11 -40.42
C PRO A 369 -27.71 9.50 -39.63
N GLY A 370 -28.06 10.13 -38.50
CA GLY A 370 -29.18 9.72 -37.64
C GLY A 370 -28.81 8.91 -36.40
N SER A 371 -27.51 8.71 -36.11
CA SER A 371 -27.07 8.12 -34.84
C SER A 371 -27.15 9.15 -33.70
N ASN A 372 -27.95 8.86 -32.66
CA ASN A 372 -27.89 9.64 -31.42
C ASN A 372 -26.59 9.28 -30.70
N GLN A 373 -25.72 10.27 -30.51
CA GLN A 373 -24.46 10.13 -29.80
C GLN A 373 -24.46 11.01 -28.56
N LEU A 374 -23.87 10.50 -27.47
CA LEU A 374 -23.68 11.22 -26.22
C LEU A 374 -22.20 11.14 -25.86
N THR A 375 -21.50 12.27 -25.89
CA THR A 375 -20.11 12.36 -25.42
C THR A 375 -20.09 13.05 -24.07
N GLY A 376 -19.32 12.51 -23.13
CA GLY A 376 -19.17 13.12 -21.81
C GLY A 376 -18.44 12.21 -20.83
N PHE A 377 -18.53 12.58 -19.56
CA PHE A 377 -17.96 11.84 -18.44
C PHE A 377 -19.06 11.04 -17.73
N PHE A 378 -18.83 9.74 -17.62
CA PHE A 378 -19.80 8.78 -17.11
C PHE A 378 -19.19 7.97 -15.96
N GLU A 379 -19.77 8.06 -14.78
CA GLU A 379 -19.42 7.23 -13.63
C GLU A 379 -20.08 5.84 -13.77
N VAL A 380 -19.31 4.78 -13.57
CA VAL A 380 -19.81 3.40 -13.53
C VAL A 380 -20.51 3.18 -12.18
N LYS A 381 -21.83 3.01 -12.19
CA LYS A 381 -22.61 2.74 -10.97
C LYS A 381 -22.67 1.26 -10.65
N ASP A 382 -22.91 0.44 -11.67
CA ASP A 382 -23.01 -1.00 -11.49
C ASP A 382 -22.49 -1.76 -12.72
N LEU A 383 -22.01 -2.98 -12.46
CA LEU A 383 -21.59 -3.94 -13.47
C LEU A 383 -22.67 -5.02 -13.58
N ASN A 384 -23.58 -4.85 -14.55
CA ASN A 384 -24.64 -5.82 -14.79
C ASN A 384 -24.07 -7.10 -15.45
N ILE A 385 -24.80 -8.21 -15.25
CA ILE A 385 -24.60 -9.58 -15.79
C ILE A 385 -23.31 -9.73 -16.64
N PRO A 386 -22.24 -10.35 -16.10
CA PRO A 386 -20.95 -10.47 -16.77
C PRO A 386 -20.99 -11.10 -18.18
N ALA A 387 -22.00 -11.93 -18.45
CA ALA A 387 -22.23 -12.53 -19.76
C ALA A 387 -22.62 -11.50 -20.85
N ASP A 388 -23.35 -10.45 -20.46
CA ASP A 388 -23.90 -9.44 -21.38
C ASP A 388 -23.04 -8.17 -21.46
N ARG A 389 -22.01 -8.05 -20.62
CA ARG A 389 -21.06 -6.91 -20.56
C ARG A 389 -21.75 -5.54 -20.47
N GLN A 390 -22.78 -5.46 -19.62
CA GLN A 390 -23.58 -4.25 -19.45
C GLN A 390 -23.13 -3.45 -18.23
N LEU A 391 -23.17 -2.13 -18.37
CA LEU A 391 -22.82 -1.14 -17.35
C LEU A 391 -24.01 -0.23 -17.09
N ASP A 392 -24.25 0.13 -15.84
CA ASP A 392 -25.11 1.26 -15.51
C ASP A 392 -24.23 2.49 -15.35
N LEU A 393 -24.46 3.50 -16.20
CA LEU A 393 -23.67 4.71 -16.24
C LEU A 393 -24.44 5.89 -15.66
N HIS A 394 -23.75 6.78 -14.96
CA HIS A 394 -24.29 8.05 -14.48
C HIS A 394 -23.51 9.20 -15.11
N ASN A 395 -24.19 10.08 -15.83
CA ASN A 395 -23.57 11.25 -16.42
C ASN A 395 -23.24 12.27 -15.33
N ILE A 396 -21.95 12.60 -15.19
CA ILE A 396 -21.46 13.43 -14.08
C ILE A 396 -21.95 14.89 -14.19
N HIS A 397 -22.09 15.43 -15.40
CA HIS A 397 -22.48 16.83 -15.60
C HIS A 397 -23.99 17.03 -15.65
N PHE A 398 -24.71 16.10 -16.27
CA PHE A 398 -26.16 16.23 -16.48
C PHE A 398 -26.99 15.51 -15.41
N GLY A 399 -26.38 14.62 -14.62
CA GLY A 399 -27.04 13.88 -13.55
C GLY A 399 -27.93 12.73 -14.02
N ASP A 400 -27.97 12.46 -15.34
CA ASP A 400 -28.80 11.41 -15.93
C ASP A 400 -28.20 10.02 -15.68
N ASN A 401 -29.07 9.06 -15.34
CA ASN A 401 -28.70 7.64 -15.29
C ASN A 401 -29.04 6.96 -16.61
N ILE A 402 -28.08 6.23 -17.15
CA ILE A 402 -28.17 5.48 -18.41
C ILE A 402 -27.94 4.00 -18.08
N PRO A 403 -29.01 3.21 -17.88
CA PRO A 403 -28.88 1.81 -17.55
C PRO A 403 -28.57 0.94 -18.77
N GLY A 404 -27.91 -0.19 -18.55
CA GLY A 404 -27.72 -1.26 -19.55
C GLY A 404 -26.84 -0.87 -20.74
N VAL A 405 -25.85 0.00 -20.55
CA VAL A 405 -24.91 0.40 -21.59
C VAL A 405 -23.96 -0.75 -21.89
N MET A 406 -23.92 -1.23 -23.13
CA MET A 406 -23.01 -2.30 -23.50
C MET A 406 -21.57 -1.80 -23.64
N LEU A 407 -20.62 -2.53 -23.05
CA LEU A 407 -19.18 -2.33 -23.25
C LEU A 407 -18.56 -3.58 -23.88
N ASN A 408 -18.49 -3.57 -25.21
CA ASN A 408 -17.99 -4.70 -26.01
C ASN A 408 -16.46 -4.73 -26.12
N THR A 409 -15.74 -4.49 -25.03
CA THR A 409 -14.28 -4.42 -25.02
C THR A 409 -13.69 -5.46 -24.06
N SER A 410 -12.41 -5.79 -24.24
CA SER A 410 -11.65 -6.69 -23.36
C SER A 410 -11.42 -6.13 -21.95
N ILE A 411 -11.70 -4.83 -21.75
CA ILE A 411 -11.47 -4.13 -20.49
C ILE A 411 -12.65 -4.19 -19.51
N PHE A 412 -13.83 -4.64 -19.95
CA PHE A 412 -15.01 -4.83 -19.08
C PHE A 412 -14.67 -5.51 -17.72
N PRO A 413 -13.98 -6.66 -17.66
CA PRO A 413 -13.69 -7.32 -16.38
C PRO A 413 -12.70 -6.56 -15.48
N ARG A 414 -12.08 -5.47 -15.97
CA ARG A 414 -11.09 -4.68 -15.25
C ARG A 414 -11.63 -3.34 -14.73
N ILE A 415 -12.80 -2.93 -15.22
CA ILE A 415 -13.52 -1.74 -14.74
C ILE A 415 -14.21 -2.09 -13.42
N LYS A 416 -14.30 -1.10 -12.52
CA LYS A 416 -14.98 -1.23 -11.24
C LYS A 416 -16.07 -0.15 -11.09
N PRO A 417 -17.10 -0.40 -10.26
CA PRO A 417 -17.99 0.66 -9.80
C PRO A 417 -17.19 1.83 -9.20
N GLY A 418 -17.58 3.05 -9.54
CA GLY A 418 -16.90 4.28 -9.19
C GLY A 418 -15.89 4.79 -10.24
N ASP A 419 -15.46 3.96 -11.20
CA ASP A 419 -14.60 4.41 -12.30
C ASP A 419 -15.33 5.43 -13.19
N VAL A 420 -14.59 6.40 -13.72
CA VAL A 420 -15.13 7.42 -14.62
C VAL A 420 -14.63 7.20 -16.05
N LEU A 421 -15.57 7.04 -16.98
CA LEU A 421 -15.35 6.91 -18.41
C LEU A 421 -15.54 8.27 -19.08
N HIS A 422 -14.49 8.85 -19.65
CA HIS A 422 -14.66 9.87 -20.68
C HIS A 422 -14.88 9.15 -22.00
N ALA A 423 -16.13 9.09 -22.45
CA ALA A 423 -16.53 8.22 -23.55
C ALA A 423 -17.53 8.89 -24.48
N THR A 424 -17.64 8.32 -25.68
CA THR A 424 -18.75 8.56 -26.60
C THR A 424 -19.64 7.31 -26.59
N LEU A 425 -20.90 7.51 -26.22
CA LEU A 425 -21.95 6.50 -26.31
C LEU A 425 -22.72 6.69 -27.60
N PHE A 426 -23.19 5.60 -28.19
CA PHE A 426 -24.05 5.65 -29.37
C PHE A 426 -25.27 4.75 -29.19
N GLN A 427 -26.41 5.21 -29.70
CA GLN A 427 -27.67 4.50 -29.56
C GLN A 427 -27.84 3.49 -30.70
N LYS A 428 -27.87 2.19 -30.36
CA LYS A 428 -28.31 1.10 -31.26
C LYS A 428 -29.79 0.78 -31.03
N THR A 429 -30.34 -0.09 -31.88
CA THR A 429 -31.71 -0.61 -31.76
C THR A 429 -32.01 -1.33 -30.44
N ARG A 430 -30.98 -1.81 -29.72
CA ARG A 430 -31.12 -2.56 -28.46
C ARG A 430 -30.73 -1.78 -27.21
N GLY A 431 -30.26 -0.54 -27.33
CA GLY A 431 -29.78 0.25 -26.19
C GLY A 431 -28.55 1.09 -26.53
N TRP A 432 -27.95 1.66 -25.50
CA TRP A 432 -26.70 2.41 -25.61
C TRP A 432 -25.50 1.46 -25.61
N GLU A 433 -24.47 1.82 -26.37
CA GLU A 433 -23.20 1.11 -26.40
C GLU A 433 -22.06 2.12 -26.34
N VAL A 434 -20.95 1.74 -25.71
CA VAL A 434 -19.73 2.55 -25.70
C VAL A 434 -19.08 2.44 -27.08
N LEU A 435 -19.07 3.54 -27.83
CA LEU A 435 -18.39 3.64 -29.12
C LEU A 435 -16.88 3.75 -28.92
N GLU A 436 -16.49 4.67 -28.05
CA GLU A 436 -15.10 5.06 -27.83
C GLU A 436 -14.90 5.53 -26.41
N ILE A 437 -13.78 5.14 -25.82
CA ILE A 437 -13.30 5.64 -24.53
C ILE A 437 -12.09 6.53 -24.83
N HIS A 438 -12.25 7.83 -24.63
CA HIS A 438 -11.14 8.78 -24.76
C HIS A 438 -10.16 8.61 -23.60
N PHE A 439 -10.68 8.49 -22.36
CA PHE A 439 -9.89 8.30 -21.15
C PHE A 439 -10.69 7.56 -20.06
N LEU A 440 -9.96 6.93 -19.15
CA LEU A 440 -10.46 6.34 -17.91
C LEU A 440 -9.84 7.08 -16.72
N TYR A 441 -10.63 7.30 -15.69
CA TYR A 441 -10.19 7.92 -14.44
C TYR A 441 -10.67 7.13 -13.22
N PRO A 442 -9.92 7.16 -12.11
CA PRO A 442 -10.40 6.65 -10.83
C PRO A 442 -11.57 7.50 -10.31
N GLY A 443 -12.38 6.93 -9.42
CA GLY A 443 -13.52 7.67 -8.86
C GLY A 443 -13.14 8.93 -8.09
N ALA A 444 -11.93 8.97 -7.53
CA ALA A 444 -11.38 10.15 -6.86
C ALA A 444 -11.14 11.34 -7.82
N ALA A 445 -11.08 11.12 -9.13
CA ALA A 445 -10.96 12.20 -10.12
C ALA A 445 -12.26 12.99 -10.31
N LYS A 446 -13.41 12.44 -9.89
CA LYS A 446 -14.75 12.99 -10.17
C LYS A 446 -14.90 14.50 -9.87
N PRO A 447 -14.40 15.06 -8.76
CA PRO A 447 -14.53 16.49 -8.47
C PRO A 447 -13.84 17.41 -9.51
N TYR A 448 -12.85 16.87 -10.23
CA TYR A 448 -11.93 17.62 -11.10
C TYR A 448 -12.28 17.50 -12.59
N LEU A 449 -13.31 16.72 -12.95
CA LEU A 449 -13.67 16.44 -14.34
C LEU A 449 -14.75 17.40 -14.88
N ASN A 450 -14.70 18.68 -14.50
CA ASN A 450 -15.73 19.68 -14.84
C ASN A 450 -15.62 20.26 -16.26
#